data_AF-A0A1X0SC12-F1
#
_entry.id   AF-A0A1X0SC12-F1
#
_cell.length_a   1.000
_cell.length_b   1.000
_cell.length_c   1.000
_cell.angle_alpha   90.00
_cell.angle_beta   90.00
_cell.angle_gamma   90.00
#
_symmetry.space_group_name_H-M   'P 1'
#
loop_
_entity.id
_entity.type
_entity.pdbx_description
1 polymer ?
#
loop_
_entity_poly.entity_id
_entity_poly.type
_entity_poly.pdbx_seq_one_letter_code
_entity_poly.pdbx_strand_id
1 'polypeptide(L)'
;MVSFRLQLPCIVAAIAIVKASSIKGIAPENQSLYRPSSDGTWKCLDGSKVILYSAINDDYCDCLDGSDEPGTSACPNSYFYCENKGHIPGYIKSYSVNDGVCDEACCDGSDESTGLADCPNRCKEVGEAYRKKQEMLQKAIQQGLAAKQRLVDEAEKQVSLWDEEKSKLEDELIIKKSFVMKLERELNALESENEQRSKLKKKCPSCVQELTTLKHDISTLLNELEILKTILHDMKRDHNHNFHDMAVKSAISGYDEFMTRYARLKEEIEADIKEVESKESQFEDNEIESDSEECDNNQGKNSSVDTVLKKLEAILPDIVKTNVLDKLFPRKEASKDYTGYSHNEGDIDKARKAYEDAQSEVNQLSSDLDKINEELNFDYGKEKEWLKLKDVCIEKNEGE
;
A
#
# COMPACT_ATOMS: atom_id res chain seq x y z
N MET A 1 -45.29 -30.51 76.04
CA MET A 1 -45.42 -29.94 74.67
C MET A 1 -46.88 -30.04 74.27
N VAL A 2 -47.62 -28.93 74.35
CA VAL A 2 -49.05 -28.86 73.96
C VAL A 2 -49.08 -28.20 72.58
N SER A 3 -49.54 -28.92 71.56
CA SER A 3 -49.77 -28.37 70.21
C SER A 3 -51.23 -27.99 70.06
N PHE A 4 -51.52 -26.68 69.99
CA PHE A 4 -52.82 -26.16 69.58
C PHE A 4 -52.92 -26.19 68.06
N ARG A 5 -53.88 -26.95 67.51
CA ARG A 5 -54.31 -26.79 66.12
C ARG A 5 -55.42 -25.75 66.07
N LEU A 6 -55.14 -24.60 65.47
CA LEU A 6 -56.13 -23.57 65.18
C LEU A 6 -56.67 -23.83 63.75
N GLN A 7 -57.88 -24.36 63.64
CA GLN A 7 -58.61 -24.41 62.37
C GLN A 7 -59.35 -23.08 62.19
N LEU A 8 -58.88 -22.24 61.26
CA LEU A 8 -59.68 -21.12 60.73
C LEU A 8 -60.62 -21.66 59.63
N PRO A 9 -61.93 -21.36 59.68
CA PRO A 9 -62.82 -21.67 58.57
C PRO A 9 -62.62 -20.65 57.45
N CYS A 10 -62.28 -21.16 56.27
CA CYS A 10 -62.16 -20.38 55.04
C CYS A 10 -63.57 -20.07 54.53
N ILE A 11 -64.03 -18.83 54.73
CA ILE A 11 -65.26 -18.32 54.10
C ILE A 11 -64.90 -18.05 52.63
N VAL A 12 -65.31 -18.96 51.74
CA VAL A 12 -65.23 -18.75 50.29
C VAL A 12 -66.30 -17.74 49.91
N ALA A 13 -65.91 -16.48 49.80
CA ALA A 13 -66.72 -15.47 49.12
C ALA A 13 -66.77 -15.81 47.64
N ALA A 14 -67.93 -16.26 47.16
CA ALA A 14 -68.20 -16.41 45.73
C ALA A 14 -68.23 -15.02 45.10
N ILE A 15 -67.09 -14.58 44.55
CA ILE A 15 -67.04 -13.43 43.65
C ILE A 15 -67.66 -13.89 42.33
N ALA A 16 -68.93 -13.54 42.13
CA ALA A 16 -69.52 -13.58 40.80
C ALA A 16 -68.76 -12.58 39.92
N ILE A 17 -67.86 -13.09 39.07
CA ILE A 17 -67.24 -12.30 38.01
C ILE A 17 -68.37 -11.97 37.03
N VAL A 18 -68.96 -10.78 37.17
CA VAL A 18 -69.78 -10.20 36.12
C VAL A 18 -68.85 -10.01 34.93
N LYS A 19 -69.01 -10.84 33.89
CA LYS A 19 -68.39 -10.57 32.59
C LYS A 19 -68.94 -9.22 32.14
N ALA A 20 -68.13 -8.17 32.24
CA ALA A 20 -68.41 -6.92 31.56
C ALA A 20 -68.61 -7.26 30.07
N SER A 21 -69.74 -6.87 29.50
CA SER A 21 -70.02 -7.04 28.09
C SER A 21 -68.93 -6.32 27.29
N SER A 22 -68.19 -7.06 26.46
CA SER A 22 -67.22 -6.49 25.53
C SER A 22 -67.96 -5.69 24.46
N ILE A 23 -67.48 -4.48 24.19
CA ILE A 23 -68.06 -3.63 23.14
C ILE A 23 -67.62 -4.14 21.78
N LYS A 24 -68.58 -4.25 20.85
CA LYS A 24 -68.35 -4.70 19.47
C LYS A 24 -67.39 -3.73 18.75
N GLY A 25 -66.51 -4.27 17.91
CA GLY A 25 -65.61 -3.48 17.07
C GLY A 25 -64.37 -2.94 17.77
N ILE A 26 -64.09 -3.37 19.01
CA ILE A 26 -62.92 -2.92 19.80
C ILE A 26 -62.00 -4.09 20.12
N ALA A 27 -60.70 -3.90 19.90
CA ALA A 27 -59.66 -4.85 20.27
C ALA A 27 -59.64 -5.13 21.79
N PRO A 28 -59.36 -6.37 22.22
CA PRO A 28 -59.38 -6.75 23.64
C PRO A 28 -58.56 -5.83 24.57
N GLU A 29 -57.41 -5.35 24.08
CA GLU A 29 -56.53 -4.41 24.80
C GLU A 29 -57.16 -3.04 25.06
N ASN A 30 -58.10 -2.61 24.22
CA ASN A 30 -58.72 -1.28 24.29
C ASN A 30 -60.10 -1.29 24.97
N GLN A 31 -60.64 -2.46 25.29
CA GLN A 31 -61.95 -2.61 25.95
C GLN A 31 -62.05 -1.84 27.28
N SER A 32 -60.94 -1.69 28.01
CA SER A 32 -60.93 -0.96 29.28
C SER A 32 -61.14 0.55 29.13
N LEU A 33 -60.89 1.13 27.95
CA LEU A 33 -61.08 2.56 27.69
C LEU A 33 -62.57 2.94 27.63
N TYR A 34 -63.44 1.95 27.46
CA TYR A 34 -64.87 2.12 27.27
C TYR A 34 -65.68 1.71 28.49
N ARG A 35 -65.16 1.99 29.69
CA ARG A 35 -65.89 1.75 30.94
C ARG A 35 -66.76 2.96 31.27
N PRO A 36 -68.03 2.76 31.64
CA PRO A 36 -68.89 3.86 32.06
C PRO A 36 -68.38 4.50 33.36
N SER A 37 -68.58 5.81 33.47
CA SER A 37 -68.44 6.56 34.72
C SER A 37 -69.56 6.21 35.70
N SER A 38 -69.39 6.55 36.98
CA SER A 38 -70.37 6.26 38.04
C SER A 38 -71.75 6.90 37.82
N ASP A 39 -71.81 7.96 37.02
CA ASP A 39 -73.03 8.69 36.64
C ASP A 39 -73.67 8.17 35.34
N GLY A 40 -73.13 7.10 34.74
CA GLY A 40 -73.63 6.53 33.48
C GLY A 40 -73.18 7.28 32.22
N THR A 41 -72.23 8.21 32.34
CA THR A 41 -71.63 8.92 31.21
C THR A 41 -70.33 8.26 30.75
N TRP A 42 -69.89 8.59 29.54
CA TRP A 42 -68.59 8.23 29.00
C TRP A 42 -68.00 9.41 28.23
N LYS A 43 -66.68 9.54 28.25
CA LYS A 43 -65.96 10.64 27.63
C LYS A 43 -65.26 10.12 26.37
N CYS A 44 -65.47 10.81 25.24
CA CYS A 44 -64.76 10.53 23.98
C CYS A 44 -63.25 10.41 24.20
N LEU A 45 -62.57 9.57 23.43
CA LEU A 45 -61.14 9.30 23.63
C LEU A 45 -60.25 10.53 23.36
N ASP A 46 -60.63 11.37 22.39
CA ASP A 46 -60.04 12.69 22.14
C ASP A 46 -60.37 13.75 23.22
N GLY A 47 -61.31 13.43 24.12
CA GLY A 47 -61.82 14.30 25.17
C GLY A 47 -62.69 15.47 24.70
N SER A 48 -63.17 15.43 23.45
CA SER A 48 -64.01 16.46 22.82
C SER A 48 -65.38 16.63 23.47
N LYS A 49 -66.00 15.52 23.90
CA LYS A 49 -67.37 15.50 24.45
C LYS A 49 -67.52 14.44 25.54
N VAL A 50 -68.50 14.66 26.44
CA VAL A 50 -68.99 13.65 27.38
C VAL A 50 -70.42 13.32 26.96
N ILE A 51 -70.68 12.04 26.70
CA ILE A 51 -71.94 11.49 26.22
C ILE A 51 -72.50 10.46 27.21
N LEU A 52 -73.74 10.03 27.01
CA LEU A 52 -74.29 8.91 27.77
C LEU A 52 -73.61 7.61 27.32
N TYR A 53 -73.38 6.66 28.23
CA TYR A 53 -72.79 5.37 27.85
C TYR A 53 -73.65 4.58 26.84
N SER A 54 -74.96 4.83 26.83
CA SER A 54 -75.90 4.26 25.86
C SER A 54 -75.75 4.80 24.44
N ALA A 55 -75.01 5.91 24.26
CA ALA A 55 -74.72 6.51 22.94
C ALA A 55 -73.45 5.92 22.30
N ILE A 56 -72.94 4.80 22.82
CA ILE A 56 -71.84 4.06 22.19
C ILE A 56 -72.46 2.97 21.32
N ASN A 57 -72.11 2.93 20.05
CA ASN A 57 -72.69 2.07 19.02
C ASN A 57 -74.21 2.26 18.88
N ASP A 58 -74.68 3.50 18.92
CA ASP A 58 -76.11 3.85 18.75
C ASP A 58 -76.45 4.26 17.31
N ASP A 59 -75.50 4.11 16.38
CA ASP A 59 -75.61 4.47 14.97
C ASP A 59 -75.71 5.99 14.73
N TYR A 60 -75.22 6.79 15.68
CA TYR A 60 -75.10 8.25 15.56
C TYR A 60 -73.70 8.73 15.95
N CYS A 61 -73.08 9.56 15.09
CA CYS A 61 -71.72 10.05 15.34
C CYS A 61 -71.70 11.30 16.24
N ASP A 62 -71.42 11.09 17.52
CA ASP A 62 -71.32 12.09 18.58
C ASP A 62 -69.90 12.61 18.85
N CYS A 63 -68.86 11.77 18.72
CA CYS A 63 -67.47 12.17 18.96
C CYS A 63 -66.76 12.58 17.66
N LEU A 64 -65.89 13.59 17.73
CA LEU A 64 -65.14 14.07 16.55
C LEU A 64 -64.11 13.05 16.04
N ASP A 65 -63.55 12.26 16.96
CA ASP A 65 -62.64 11.15 16.64
C ASP A 65 -63.37 9.86 16.22
N GLY A 66 -64.71 9.83 16.32
CA GLY A 66 -65.55 8.67 16.05
C GLY A 66 -65.37 7.51 17.04
N SER A 67 -64.80 7.78 18.22
CA SER A 67 -64.56 6.76 19.24
C SER A 67 -65.83 6.19 19.86
N ASP A 68 -66.96 6.87 19.76
CA ASP A 68 -68.28 6.39 20.17
C ASP A 68 -68.87 5.29 19.29
N GLU A 69 -68.46 5.21 18.01
CA GLU A 69 -69.01 4.26 17.04
C GLU A 69 -67.96 3.28 16.49
N PRO A 70 -67.32 2.43 17.34
CA PRO A 70 -66.37 1.41 16.89
C PRO A 70 -67.04 0.18 16.26
N GLY A 71 -68.33 -0.03 16.52
CA GLY A 71 -69.12 -1.21 16.16
C GLY A 71 -70.13 -0.98 15.03
N THR A 72 -70.23 0.24 14.51
CA THR A 72 -71.19 0.68 13.48
C THR A 72 -70.50 1.48 12.36
N SER A 73 -71.27 1.89 11.36
CA SER A 73 -70.80 2.70 10.23
C SER A 73 -71.03 4.21 10.39
N ALA A 74 -71.53 4.67 11.54
CA ALA A 74 -72.02 6.05 11.70
C ALA A 74 -70.92 7.12 11.65
N CYS A 75 -69.71 6.81 12.11
CA CYS A 75 -68.57 7.74 12.09
C CYS A 75 -67.59 7.45 10.94
N PRO A 76 -67.26 8.43 10.07
CA PRO A 76 -66.44 8.21 8.87
C PRO A 76 -64.95 7.94 9.15
N ASN A 77 -64.44 8.33 10.32
CA ASN A 77 -63.03 8.17 10.70
C ASN A 77 -62.80 7.00 11.69
N SER A 78 -63.81 6.16 11.88
CA SER A 78 -63.74 5.01 12.78
C SER A 78 -63.23 3.74 12.07
N TYR A 79 -62.71 2.81 12.87
CA TYR A 79 -62.28 1.49 12.43
C TYR A 79 -62.96 0.43 13.26
N PHE A 80 -63.39 -0.64 12.60
CA PHE A 80 -64.01 -1.79 13.25
C PHE A 80 -62.98 -2.92 13.38
N TYR A 81 -62.85 -3.45 14.59
CA TYR A 81 -61.97 -4.57 14.89
C TYR A 81 -62.67 -5.92 14.69
N CYS A 82 -62.08 -6.78 13.86
CA CYS A 82 -62.45 -8.18 13.69
C CYS A 82 -61.50 -9.07 14.50
N GLU A 83 -62.04 -9.86 15.42
CA GLU A 83 -61.24 -10.71 16.31
C GLU A 83 -60.60 -11.88 15.55
N ASN A 84 -61.26 -12.36 14.49
CA ASN A 84 -60.76 -13.36 13.55
C ASN A 84 -60.16 -14.60 14.23
N LYS A 85 -60.85 -15.17 15.23
CA LYS A 85 -60.34 -16.31 16.02
C LYS A 85 -59.84 -17.45 15.13
N GLY A 86 -58.59 -17.84 15.33
CA GLY A 86 -57.93 -18.89 14.53
C GLY A 86 -57.18 -18.36 13.29
N HIS A 87 -57.31 -17.07 13.00
CA HIS A 87 -56.54 -16.30 12.04
C HIS A 87 -55.97 -15.03 12.70
N ILE A 88 -55.48 -14.07 11.90
CA ILE A 88 -54.90 -12.81 12.35
C ILE A 88 -56.04 -11.79 12.53
N PRO A 89 -56.12 -11.09 13.67
CA PRO A 89 -57.07 -9.99 13.85
C PRO A 89 -56.91 -8.90 12.80
N GLY A 90 -58.03 -8.31 12.39
CA GLY A 90 -58.09 -7.33 11.31
C GLY A 90 -58.79 -6.05 11.75
N TYR A 91 -58.52 -4.97 11.01
CA TYR A 91 -59.28 -3.74 11.09
C TYR A 91 -59.86 -3.43 9.72
N ILE A 92 -61.15 -3.10 9.70
CA ILE A 92 -61.85 -2.60 8.52
C ILE A 92 -62.30 -1.16 8.78
N LYS A 93 -62.65 -0.47 7.70
CA LYS A 93 -63.18 0.89 7.81
C LYS A 93 -64.64 0.83 8.27
N SER A 94 -65.09 1.83 9.01
CA SER A 94 -66.47 1.92 9.50
C SER A 94 -67.51 1.82 8.38
N TYR A 95 -67.26 2.38 7.20
CA TYR A 95 -68.20 2.31 6.07
C TYR A 95 -68.42 0.89 5.54
N SER A 96 -67.54 -0.07 5.85
CA SER A 96 -67.67 -1.48 5.47
C SER A 96 -68.42 -2.31 6.51
N VAL A 97 -68.87 -1.68 7.61
CA VAL A 97 -69.65 -2.36 8.64
C VAL A 97 -71.13 -2.33 8.24
N ASN A 98 -71.75 -3.51 8.11
CA ASN A 98 -73.16 -3.67 7.73
C ASN A 98 -73.50 -3.07 6.34
N ASP A 99 -72.56 -3.11 5.39
CA ASP A 99 -72.73 -2.60 4.02
C ASP A 99 -73.30 -3.66 3.05
N GLY A 100 -73.51 -4.89 3.53
CA GLY A 100 -74.00 -6.03 2.77
C GLY A 100 -72.90 -6.83 2.05
N VAL A 101 -71.62 -6.57 2.32
CA VAL A 101 -70.46 -7.24 1.72
C VAL A 101 -69.60 -7.88 2.81
N CYS A 102 -69.36 -9.19 2.73
CA CYS A 102 -68.45 -9.86 3.66
C CYS A 102 -66.98 -9.51 3.37
N ASP A 103 -66.35 -8.73 4.24
CA ASP A 103 -64.97 -8.28 4.07
C ASP A 103 -63.96 -9.44 4.12
N GLU A 104 -62.90 -9.34 3.31
CA GLU A 104 -61.78 -10.31 3.34
C GLU A 104 -60.97 -10.22 4.62
N ALA A 105 -60.79 -9.00 5.15
CA ALA A 105 -60.09 -8.77 6.40
C ALA A 105 -60.89 -9.22 7.63
N CYS A 106 -62.20 -9.43 7.51
CA CYS A 106 -63.09 -9.90 8.56
C CYS A 106 -63.53 -11.35 8.30
N CYS A 107 -62.63 -12.31 8.48
CA CYS A 107 -62.93 -13.71 8.19
C CYS A 107 -63.98 -14.32 9.13
N ASP A 108 -64.25 -13.67 10.26
CA ASP A 108 -65.23 -14.14 11.25
C ASP A 108 -66.67 -13.74 10.92
N GLY A 109 -66.86 -12.84 9.95
CA GLY A 109 -68.16 -12.30 9.52
C GLY A 109 -68.78 -11.32 10.51
N SER A 110 -68.00 -10.74 11.43
CA SER A 110 -68.52 -9.85 12.47
C SER A 110 -68.85 -8.43 11.98
N ASP A 111 -68.40 -8.09 10.78
CA ASP A 111 -68.73 -6.90 9.99
C ASP A 111 -70.23 -6.84 9.67
N GLU A 112 -70.82 -7.93 9.20
CA GLU A 112 -72.22 -8.02 8.77
C GLU A 112 -73.12 -8.62 9.86
N SER A 113 -73.65 -7.77 10.74
CA SER A 113 -74.47 -8.18 11.89
C SER A 113 -75.96 -7.87 11.78
N THR A 114 -76.35 -7.00 10.86
CA THR A 114 -77.74 -6.55 10.63
C THR A 114 -78.57 -7.53 9.80
N GLY A 115 -77.95 -8.59 9.27
CA GLY A 115 -78.62 -9.60 8.43
C GLY A 115 -78.86 -9.16 6.98
N LEU A 116 -78.20 -8.08 6.52
CA LEU A 116 -78.17 -7.68 5.11
C LEU A 116 -77.44 -8.72 4.24
N ALA A 117 -76.42 -9.37 4.81
CA ALA A 117 -75.70 -10.50 4.23
C ALA A 117 -75.49 -11.61 5.28
N ASP A 118 -75.39 -12.87 4.84
CA ASP A 118 -75.03 -14.01 5.69
C ASP A 118 -73.54 -14.34 5.47
N CYS A 119 -72.70 -13.90 6.40
CA CYS A 119 -71.25 -14.03 6.34
C CYS A 119 -70.76 -15.18 7.24
N PRO A 120 -70.47 -16.38 6.68
CA PRO A 120 -70.01 -17.50 7.49
C PRO A 120 -68.58 -17.29 7.99
N ASN A 121 -68.30 -17.77 9.20
CA ASN A 121 -66.94 -17.75 9.75
C ASN A 121 -66.01 -18.69 8.98
N ARG A 122 -65.09 -18.10 8.21
CA ARG A 122 -64.06 -18.79 7.40
C ARG A 122 -62.66 -18.72 8.01
N CYS A 123 -62.51 -18.19 9.22
CA CYS A 123 -61.19 -17.95 9.83
C CYS A 123 -60.35 -19.21 10.02
N LYS A 124 -60.99 -20.36 10.29
CA LYS A 124 -60.27 -21.62 10.44
C LYS A 124 -59.56 -22.01 9.15
N GLU A 125 -60.27 -21.97 8.03
CA GLU A 125 -59.75 -22.36 6.71
C GLU A 125 -58.67 -21.39 6.23
N VAL A 126 -58.96 -20.08 6.30
CA VAL A 126 -58.02 -19.01 5.94
C VAL A 126 -56.76 -19.06 6.83
N GLY A 127 -56.95 -19.28 8.13
CA GLY A 127 -55.84 -19.41 9.08
C GLY A 127 -54.96 -20.64 8.82
N GLU A 128 -55.55 -21.79 8.49
CA GLU A 128 -54.80 -23.00 8.12
C GLU A 128 -54.00 -22.81 6.82
N ALA A 129 -54.61 -22.20 5.79
CA ALA A 129 -53.92 -21.88 4.54
C ALA A 129 -52.77 -20.90 4.76
N TYR A 130 -52.98 -19.85 5.56
CA TYR A 130 -51.95 -18.88 5.92
C TYR A 130 -50.76 -19.55 6.63
N ARG A 131 -51.01 -20.38 7.65
CA ARG A 131 -49.93 -21.09 8.38
C ARG A 131 -49.13 -22.00 7.45
N LYS A 132 -49.79 -22.78 6.58
CA LYS A 132 -49.09 -23.62 5.58
C LYS A 132 -48.20 -22.78 4.66
N LYS A 133 -48.69 -21.63 4.19
CA LYS A 133 -47.90 -20.70 3.35
C LYS A 133 -46.70 -20.13 4.11
N GLN A 134 -46.89 -19.72 5.36
CA GLN A 134 -45.80 -19.21 6.21
C GLN A 134 -44.76 -20.28 6.51
N GLU A 135 -45.17 -21.52 6.81
CA GLU A 135 -44.22 -22.63 7.02
C GLU A 135 -43.39 -22.93 5.77
N MET A 136 -44.02 -22.92 4.58
CA MET A 136 -43.29 -23.09 3.31
C MET A 136 -42.30 -21.95 3.08
N LEU A 137 -42.71 -20.71 3.31
CA LEU A 137 -41.84 -19.54 3.19
C LEU A 137 -40.68 -19.59 4.19
N GLN A 138 -40.95 -19.92 5.46
CA GLN A 138 -39.93 -20.04 6.51
C GLN A 138 -38.91 -21.13 6.16
N LYS A 139 -39.36 -22.29 5.66
CA LYS A 139 -38.46 -23.35 5.19
C LYS A 139 -37.59 -22.88 4.03
N ALA A 140 -38.16 -22.19 3.04
CA ALA A 140 -37.41 -21.64 1.91
C ALA A 140 -36.37 -20.60 2.37
N ILE A 141 -36.75 -19.70 3.28
CA ILE A 141 -35.83 -18.71 3.87
C ILE A 141 -34.71 -19.42 4.63
N GLN A 142 -35.04 -20.41 5.47
CA GLN A 142 -34.03 -21.15 6.24
C GLN A 142 -33.04 -21.88 5.33
N GLN A 143 -33.53 -22.49 4.23
CA GLN A 143 -32.69 -23.13 3.22
C GLN A 143 -31.79 -22.10 2.51
N GLY A 144 -32.35 -20.94 2.13
CA GLY A 144 -31.60 -19.84 1.52
C GLY A 144 -30.52 -19.27 2.44
N LEU A 145 -30.82 -19.07 3.72
CA LEU A 145 -29.86 -18.61 4.72
C LEU A 145 -28.75 -19.64 4.96
N ALA A 146 -29.10 -20.92 5.05
CA ALA A 146 -28.09 -21.98 5.18
C ALA A 146 -27.19 -22.09 3.94
N ALA A 147 -27.74 -21.89 2.74
CA ALA A 147 -26.96 -21.82 1.52
C ALA A 147 -26.04 -20.58 1.50
N LYS A 148 -26.55 -19.41 1.90
CA LYS A 148 -25.74 -18.18 2.06
C LYS A 148 -24.58 -18.41 3.01
N GLN A 149 -24.84 -18.99 4.19
CA GLN A 149 -23.80 -19.22 5.19
C GLN A 149 -22.66 -20.07 4.64
N ARG A 150 -22.96 -21.12 3.86
CA ARG A 150 -21.92 -21.92 3.22
C ARG A 150 -21.06 -21.14 2.23
N LEU A 151 -21.62 -20.14 1.54
CA LEU A 151 -20.87 -19.28 0.64
C LEU A 151 -19.95 -18.35 1.42
N VAL A 152 -20.43 -17.80 2.53
CA VAL A 152 -19.63 -16.96 3.44
C VAL A 152 -18.49 -17.77 4.04
N ASP A 153 -18.76 -18.96 4.60
CA ASP A 153 -17.74 -19.81 5.22
C ASP A 153 -16.63 -20.22 4.22
N GLU A 154 -17.00 -20.45 2.95
CA GLU A 154 -16.04 -20.74 1.89
C GLU A 154 -15.24 -19.48 1.50
N ALA A 155 -15.90 -18.34 1.44
CA ALA A 155 -15.26 -17.07 1.12
C ALA A 155 -14.24 -16.67 2.20
N GLU A 156 -14.57 -16.84 3.48
CA GLU A 156 -13.65 -16.59 4.60
C GLU A 156 -12.38 -17.43 4.50
N LYS A 157 -12.51 -18.72 4.15
CA LYS A 157 -11.35 -19.59 3.92
C LYS A 157 -10.49 -19.10 2.76
N GLN A 158 -11.10 -18.75 1.64
CA GLN A 158 -10.36 -18.28 0.47
C GLN A 158 -9.63 -16.96 0.75
N VAL A 159 -10.27 -16.05 1.48
CA VAL A 159 -9.65 -14.79 1.92
C VAL A 159 -8.49 -15.06 2.86
N SER A 160 -8.64 -15.96 3.83
CA SER A 160 -7.54 -16.36 4.71
C SER A 160 -6.35 -16.93 3.93
N LEU A 161 -6.59 -17.73 2.88
CA LEU A 161 -5.53 -18.25 2.01
C LEU A 161 -4.83 -17.13 1.24
N TRP A 162 -5.59 -16.18 0.68
CA TRP A 162 -5.02 -15.03 -0.02
C TRP A 162 -4.25 -14.09 0.90
N ASP A 163 -4.70 -13.88 2.14
CA ASP A 163 -3.95 -13.09 3.13
C ASP A 163 -2.62 -13.76 3.50
N GLU A 164 -2.60 -15.09 3.68
CA GLU A 164 -1.37 -15.85 3.89
C GLU A 164 -0.41 -15.80 2.69
N GLU A 165 -0.94 -15.92 1.47
CA GLU A 165 -0.16 -15.84 0.22
C GLU A 165 0.42 -14.43 0.04
N LYS A 166 -0.39 -13.39 0.27
CA LYS A 166 0.03 -12.00 0.28
C LYS A 166 1.18 -11.76 1.25
N SER A 167 1.07 -12.24 2.50
CA SER A 167 2.14 -12.07 3.49
C SER A 167 3.45 -12.72 3.05
N LYS A 168 3.39 -13.92 2.43
CA LYS A 168 4.59 -14.60 1.91
C LYS A 168 5.23 -13.84 0.76
N LEU A 169 4.41 -13.34 -0.18
CA LEU A 169 4.88 -12.54 -1.31
C LEU A 169 5.48 -11.21 -0.84
N GLU A 170 4.87 -10.55 0.15
CA GLU A 170 5.40 -9.32 0.76
C GLU A 170 6.80 -9.55 1.35
N ASP A 171 6.98 -10.63 2.13
CA ASP A 171 8.27 -10.98 2.72
C ASP A 171 9.33 -11.31 1.67
N GLU A 172 8.98 -12.11 0.65
CA GLU A 172 9.90 -12.48 -0.43
C GLU A 172 10.30 -11.23 -1.25
N LEU A 173 9.35 -10.36 -1.52
CA LEU A 173 9.55 -9.13 -2.28
C LEU A 173 10.49 -8.16 -1.53
N ILE A 174 10.39 -8.06 -0.20
CA ILE A 174 11.35 -7.28 0.61
C ILE A 174 12.78 -7.83 0.47
N ILE A 175 12.94 -9.16 0.60
CA ILE A 175 14.25 -9.82 0.51
C ILE A 175 14.83 -9.61 -0.89
N LYS A 176 14.06 -9.87 -1.95
CA LYS A 176 14.49 -9.73 -3.34
C LYS A 176 14.79 -8.27 -3.70
N LYS A 177 13.99 -7.30 -3.24
CA LYS A 177 14.30 -5.87 -3.41
C LYS A 177 15.63 -5.50 -2.75
N SER A 178 15.90 -5.99 -1.55
CA SER A 178 17.18 -5.72 -0.87
C SER A 178 18.39 -6.29 -1.64
N PHE A 179 18.20 -7.45 -2.28
CA PHE A 179 19.22 -8.08 -3.13
C PHE A 179 19.44 -7.30 -4.44
N VAL A 180 18.36 -6.86 -5.10
CA VAL A 180 18.43 -5.97 -6.27
C VAL A 180 19.17 -4.68 -5.92
N MET A 181 18.86 -4.04 -4.79
CA MET A 181 19.60 -2.84 -4.33
C MET A 181 21.10 -3.11 -4.10
N LYS A 182 21.47 -4.34 -3.72
CA LYS A 182 22.89 -4.71 -3.58
C LYS A 182 23.55 -4.83 -4.96
N LEU A 183 22.93 -5.55 -5.89
CA LEU A 183 23.41 -5.70 -7.26
C LEU A 183 23.50 -4.35 -7.98
N GLU A 184 22.54 -3.45 -7.76
CA GLU A 184 22.55 -2.09 -8.31
C GLU A 184 23.77 -1.29 -7.83
N ARG A 185 24.12 -1.38 -6.54
CA ARG A 185 25.34 -0.74 -6.01
C ARG A 185 26.62 -1.34 -6.61
N GLU A 186 26.66 -2.66 -6.77
CA GLU A 186 27.80 -3.36 -7.39
C GLU A 186 27.96 -2.98 -8.87
N LEU A 187 26.85 -2.92 -9.62
CA LEU A 187 26.83 -2.49 -11.02
C LEU A 187 27.29 -1.05 -11.17
N ASN A 188 26.73 -0.12 -10.38
CA ASN A 188 27.12 1.28 -10.40
C ASN A 188 28.61 1.48 -10.04
N ALA A 189 29.14 0.70 -9.09
CA ALA A 189 30.56 0.73 -8.75
C ALA A 189 31.42 0.30 -9.95
N LEU A 190 31.10 -0.83 -10.57
CA LEU A 190 31.82 -1.35 -11.76
C LEU A 190 31.74 -0.40 -12.95
N GLU A 191 30.56 0.18 -13.23
CA GLU A 191 30.38 1.15 -14.31
C GLU A 191 31.19 2.43 -14.05
N SER A 192 31.22 2.93 -12.80
CA SER A 192 32.02 4.09 -12.43
C SER A 192 33.54 3.83 -12.56
N GLU A 193 34.01 2.64 -12.17
CA GLU A 193 35.40 2.23 -12.34
C GLU A 193 35.78 2.10 -13.82
N ASN A 194 34.88 1.57 -14.65
CA ASN A 194 35.09 1.47 -16.09
C ASN A 194 35.06 2.85 -16.76
N GLU A 195 34.17 3.75 -16.34
CA GLU A 195 34.12 5.12 -16.84
C GLU A 195 35.43 5.86 -16.52
N GLN A 196 35.94 5.73 -15.28
CA GLN A 196 37.26 6.26 -14.89
C GLN A 196 38.39 5.66 -15.75
N ARG A 197 38.39 4.34 -15.96
CA ARG A 197 39.37 3.66 -16.86
C ARG A 197 39.25 4.13 -18.31
N SER A 198 38.04 4.39 -18.81
CA SER A 198 37.81 4.85 -20.19
C SER A 198 38.27 6.30 -20.38
N LYS A 199 38.13 7.16 -19.35
CA LYS A 199 38.68 8.52 -19.32
C LYS A 199 40.22 8.52 -19.32
N LEU A 200 40.84 7.53 -18.66
CA LEU A 200 42.29 7.27 -18.72
C LEU A 200 42.77 6.66 -20.06
N LYS A 201 41.88 6.05 -20.86
CA LYS A 201 42.19 5.46 -22.18
C LYS A 201 41.91 6.39 -23.38
N LYS A 202 41.28 7.55 -23.19
CA LYS A 202 41.02 8.54 -24.25
C LYS A 202 41.92 9.77 -24.15
N LYS A 203 43.19 9.60 -24.51
CA LYS A 203 44.04 10.62 -25.15
C LYS A 203 45.19 9.90 -25.84
N CYS A 204 45.12 9.78 -27.15
CA CYS A 204 46.33 9.66 -27.96
C CYS A 204 46.10 10.38 -29.30
N PRO A 205 46.11 11.73 -29.31
CA PRO A 205 46.55 12.45 -30.49
C PRO A 205 48.08 12.37 -30.49
N SER A 206 48.58 11.51 -31.37
CA SER A 206 49.92 11.48 -31.96
C SER A 206 51.03 12.14 -31.13
N CYS A 207 51.98 11.31 -30.68
CA CYS A 207 53.32 11.55 -30.08
C CYS A 207 53.98 12.94 -30.23
N VAL A 208 53.58 13.75 -31.21
CA VAL A 208 53.94 15.14 -31.44
C VAL A 208 53.32 16.12 -30.41
N GLN A 209 52.07 15.92 -29.98
CA GLN A 209 51.45 16.85 -29.00
C GLN A 209 52.05 16.72 -27.60
N GLU A 210 52.35 15.50 -27.14
CA GLU A 210 53.02 15.27 -25.85
C GLU A 210 54.41 15.89 -25.81
N LEU A 211 55.14 15.88 -26.94
CA LEU A 211 56.44 16.52 -27.05
C LEU A 211 56.32 18.05 -26.89
N THR A 212 55.30 18.66 -27.51
CA THR A 212 55.07 20.11 -27.42
C THR A 212 54.58 20.55 -26.04
N THR A 213 53.71 19.77 -25.38
CA THR A 213 53.26 20.08 -24.01
C THR A 213 54.38 19.85 -23.00
N LEU A 214 55.19 18.80 -23.16
CA LEU A 214 56.35 18.55 -22.31
C LEU A 214 57.41 19.65 -22.49
N LYS A 215 57.61 20.16 -23.71
CA LYS A 215 58.46 21.34 -23.98
C LYS A 215 57.93 22.59 -23.27
N HIS A 216 56.62 22.82 -23.29
CA HIS A 216 55.98 23.93 -22.58
C HIS A 216 56.09 23.81 -21.05
N ASP A 217 55.89 22.60 -20.50
CA ASP A 217 55.99 22.33 -19.07
C ASP A 217 57.43 22.47 -18.57
N ILE A 218 58.42 22.01 -19.33
CA ILE A 218 59.84 22.23 -19.04
C ILE A 218 60.17 23.73 -19.04
N SER A 219 59.66 24.51 -20.00
CA SER A 219 59.86 25.96 -20.03
C SER A 219 59.23 26.67 -18.83
N THR A 220 58.04 26.22 -18.41
CA THR A 220 57.33 26.80 -17.26
C THR A 220 58.05 26.48 -15.96
N LEU A 221 58.47 25.22 -15.77
CA LEU A 221 59.25 24.78 -14.61
C LEU A 221 60.61 25.49 -14.51
N LEU A 222 61.29 25.74 -15.63
CA LEU A 222 62.53 26.53 -15.65
C LEU A 222 62.30 27.97 -15.19
N ASN A 223 61.18 28.59 -15.57
CA ASN A 223 60.83 29.94 -15.14
C ASN A 223 60.46 30.00 -13.65
N GLU A 224 59.68 29.05 -13.15
CA GLU A 224 59.34 28.94 -11.73
C GLU A 224 60.58 28.69 -10.86
N LEU A 225 61.51 27.87 -11.34
CA LEU A 225 62.78 27.62 -10.67
C LEU A 225 63.65 28.89 -10.62
N GLU A 226 63.67 29.69 -11.68
CA GLU A 226 64.39 30.98 -11.67
C GLU A 226 63.76 31.99 -10.70
N ILE A 227 62.42 32.01 -10.56
CA ILE A 227 61.73 32.81 -9.54
C ILE A 227 62.13 32.35 -8.13
N LEU A 228 62.06 31.03 -7.87
CA LEU A 228 62.44 30.46 -6.56
C LEU A 228 63.91 30.75 -6.22
N LYS A 229 64.79 30.63 -7.20
CA LYS A 229 66.22 30.97 -7.09
C LYS A 229 66.40 32.44 -6.73
N THR A 230 65.62 33.34 -7.32
CA THR A 230 65.67 34.78 -7.01
C THR A 230 65.24 35.03 -5.56
N ILE A 231 64.13 34.42 -5.12
CA ILE A 231 63.63 34.55 -3.73
C ILE A 231 64.65 34.01 -2.72
N LEU A 232 65.23 32.83 -2.96
CA LEU A 232 66.21 32.23 -2.06
C LEU A 232 67.55 32.97 -2.09
N HIS A 233 67.93 33.54 -3.23
CA HIS A 233 69.09 34.41 -3.35
C HIS A 233 68.90 35.71 -2.54
N ASP A 234 67.73 36.35 -2.63
CA ASP A 234 67.40 37.53 -1.85
C ASP A 234 67.33 37.21 -0.35
N MET A 235 66.76 36.05 0.03
CA MET A 235 66.79 35.56 1.40
C MET A 235 68.22 35.34 1.90
N LYS A 236 69.12 34.79 1.07
CA LYS A 236 70.54 34.63 1.41
C LYS A 236 71.24 36.00 1.55
N ARG A 237 71.01 36.94 0.64
CA ARG A 237 71.65 38.26 0.66
C ARG A 237 71.18 39.12 1.83
N ASP A 238 69.87 39.16 2.05
CA ASP A 238 69.23 40.16 2.91
C ASP A 238 68.87 39.61 4.31
N HIS A 239 69.25 38.36 4.64
CA HIS A 239 69.03 37.84 5.99
C HIS A 239 69.88 38.56 7.05
N ASN A 240 69.27 38.75 8.22
CA ASN A 240 69.92 39.35 9.36
C ASN A 240 70.87 38.35 10.03
N HIS A 241 72.17 38.52 9.80
CA HIS A 241 73.22 37.63 10.31
C HIS A 241 73.33 37.60 11.84
N ASN A 242 72.73 38.57 12.54
CA ASN A 242 72.76 38.64 14.00
C ASN A 242 71.76 37.67 14.66
N PHE A 243 70.70 37.26 13.94
CA PHE A 243 69.74 36.26 14.41
C PHE A 243 70.23 34.85 14.02
N HIS A 244 70.50 34.03 15.02
CA HIS A 244 71.01 32.67 14.86
C HIS A 244 69.88 31.67 14.61
N ASP A 245 69.02 31.96 13.64
CA ASP A 245 67.95 31.06 13.26
C ASP A 245 68.53 29.85 12.49
N MET A 246 68.44 28.68 13.12
CA MET A 246 68.99 27.44 12.56
C MET A 246 68.23 26.97 11.31
N ALA A 247 66.94 27.30 11.18
CA ALA A 247 66.16 26.96 10.00
C ALA A 247 66.58 27.83 8.81
N VAL A 248 66.82 29.13 9.02
CA VAL A 248 67.30 30.04 7.96
C VAL A 248 68.71 29.65 7.51
N LYS A 249 69.62 29.34 8.44
CA LYS A 249 70.96 28.86 8.09
C LYS A 249 70.95 27.53 7.35
N SER A 250 70.09 26.59 7.75
CA SER A 250 69.90 25.32 7.05
C SER A 250 69.35 25.53 5.63
N ALA A 251 68.37 26.42 5.46
CA ALA A 251 67.80 26.76 4.16
C ALA A 251 68.83 27.42 3.22
N ILE A 252 69.68 28.34 3.74
CA ILE A 252 70.75 28.97 2.95
C ILE A 252 71.83 27.94 2.55
N SER A 253 72.23 27.07 3.48
CA SER A 253 73.20 25.99 3.17
C SER A 253 72.64 25.01 2.14
N GLY A 254 71.36 24.65 2.24
CA GLY A 254 70.68 23.80 1.27
C GLY A 254 70.56 24.47 -0.10
N TYR A 255 70.34 25.78 -0.14
CA TYR A 255 70.34 26.55 -1.39
C TYR A 255 71.72 26.56 -2.06
N ASP A 256 72.82 26.71 -1.32
CA ASP A 256 74.18 26.68 -1.89
C ASP A 256 74.56 25.31 -2.45
N GLU A 257 74.17 24.24 -1.76
CA GLU A 257 74.33 22.88 -2.26
C GLU A 257 73.49 22.63 -3.51
N PHE A 258 72.23 23.10 -3.52
CA PHE A 258 71.35 23.05 -4.68
C PHE A 258 71.95 23.80 -5.88
N MET A 259 72.47 25.02 -5.68
CA MET A 259 73.04 25.84 -6.76
C MET A 259 74.26 25.18 -7.42
N THR A 260 75.08 24.47 -6.65
CA THR A 260 76.24 23.73 -7.17
C THR A 260 75.81 22.57 -8.06
N ARG A 261 74.75 21.84 -7.67
CA ARG A 261 74.20 20.72 -8.45
C ARG A 261 73.42 21.22 -9.67
N TYR A 262 72.66 22.30 -9.51
CA TYR A 262 71.84 22.92 -10.55
C TYR A 262 72.70 23.46 -11.71
N ALA A 263 73.88 24.03 -11.43
CA ALA A 263 74.80 24.51 -12.46
C ALA A 263 75.21 23.38 -13.44
N ARG A 264 75.50 22.18 -12.92
CA ARG A 264 75.83 21.02 -13.75
C ARG A 264 74.62 20.46 -14.50
N LEU A 265 73.47 20.37 -13.81
CA LEU A 265 72.25 19.83 -14.40
C LEU A 265 71.68 20.75 -15.49
N LYS A 266 71.86 22.07 -15.36
CA LYS A 266 71.44 23.04 -16.37
C LYS A 266 72.15 22.83 -17.70
N GLU A 267 73.46 22.58 -17.68
CA GLU A 267 74.23 22.29 -18.90
C GLU A 267 73.76 21.00 -19.58
N GLU A 268 73.42 19.97 -18.79
CA GLU A 268 72.88 18.69 -19.28
C GLU A 268 71.47 18.88 -19.89
N ILE A 269 70.56 19.60 -19.22
CA ILE A 269 69.21 19.89 -19.73
C ILE A 269 69.25 20.71 -21.02
N GLU A 270 70.14 21.70 -21.12
CA GLU A 270 70.26 22.56 -22.29
C GLU A 270 70.89 21.84 -23.50
N ALA A 271 71.71 20.82 -23.25
CA ALA A 271 72.20 19.90 -24.28
C ALA A 271 71.10 18.95 -24.78
N ASP A 272 70.31 18.37 -23.89
CA ASP A 272 69.20 17.46 -24.22
C ASP A 272 68.10 18.18 -25.03
N ILE A 273 67.78 19.43 -24.70
CA ILE A 273 66.80 20.25 -25.46
C ILE A 273 67.29 20.48 -26.90
N LYS A 274 68.59 20.78 -27.10
CA LYS A 274 69.17 20.94 -28.45
C LYS A 274 69.16 19.64 -29.25
N GLU A 275 69.34 18.50 -28.61
CA GLU A 275 69.27 17.19 -29.28
C GLU A 275 67.83 16.90 -29.76
N VAL A 276 66.82 17.26 -28.97
CA VAL A 276 65.41 17.10 -29.35
C VAL A 276 65.03 18.02 -30.51
N GLU A 277 65.47 19.28 -30.50
CA GLU A 277 65.22 20.23 -31.61
C GLU A 277 65.85 19.78 -32.93
N SER A 278 67.00 19.10 -32.88
CA SER A 278 67.62 18.54 -34.08
C SER A 278 66.82 17.39 -34.71
N LYS A 279 66.03 16.66 -33.91
CA LYS A 279 65.22 15.51 -34.35
C LYS A 279 63.84 15.90 -34.88
N GLU A 280 63.28 17.04 -34.45
CA GLU A 280 62.03 17.59 -35.02
C GLU A 280 62.21 17.98 -36.51
N SER A 281 63.38 18.49 -36.90
CA SER A 281 63.64 18.94 -38.28
C SER A 281 63.68 17.84 -39.36
N GLN A 282 63.61 16.56 -38.98
CA GLN A 282 63.63 15.42 -39.92
C GLN A 282 62.26 14.83 -40.22
N PHE A 283 61.18 15.33 -39.59
CA PHE A 283 59.84 14.74 -39.67
C PHE A 283 58.83 15.51 -40.54
N GLU A 284 59.20 16.66 -41.15
CA GLU A 284 58.25 17.50 -41.90
C GLU A 284 58.02 17.10 -43.38
N ASP A 285 58.79 16.17 -43.97
CA ASP A 285 58.79 15.98 -45.45
C ASP A 285 58.23 14.63 -45.98
N ASN A 286 57.43 13.87 -45.22
CA ASN A 286 56.76 12.67 -45.78
C ASN A 286 55.25 12.64 -45.45
N GLU A 287 54.44 13.18 -46.36
CA GLU A 287 53.03 12.77 -46.51
C GLU A 287 52.98 11.35 -47.09
N ILE A 288 52.49 10.39 -46.30
CA ILE A 288 52.04 9.09 -46.81
C ILE A 288 50.59 8.89 -46.36
N GLU A 289 49.66 9.06 -47.29
CA GLU A 289 48.39 8.37 -47.29
C GLU A 289 48.65 6.87 -47.50
N SER A 290 48.20 6.04 -46.56
CA SER A 290 47.62 4.74 -46.88
C SER A 290 46.97 4.13 -45.66
N ASP A 291 45.68 3.82 -45.80
CA ASP A 291 45.02 2.76 -45.06
C ASP A 291 45.88 1.50 -45.01
N SER A 292 46.14 0.99 -43.80
CA SER A 292 46.35 -0.43 -43.57
C SER A 292 46.27 -0.73 -42.09
N GLU A 293 45.33 -1.62 -41.77
CA GLU A 293 45.34 -2.46 -40.57
C GLU A 293 46.69 -3.18 -40.40
N GLU A 294 46.93 -3.65 -39.18
CA GLU A 294 48.09 -4.42 -38.69
C GLU A 294 49.39 -3.65 -38.41
N CYS A 295 49.64 -3.45 -37.13
CA CYS A 295 50.95 -3.67 -36.52
C CYS A 295 50.75 -4.17 -35.09
N ASP A 296 50.70 -5.51 -34.95
CA ASP A 296 50.82 -6.18 -33.66
C ASP A 296 52.30 -6.53 -33.40
N ASN A 297 52.67 -6.46 -32.13
CA ASN A 297 53.84 -7.07 -31.47
C ASN A 297 55.26 -6.78 -31.99
N ASN A 298 55.98 -5.92 -31.24
CA ASN A 298 57.37 -6.19 -30.90
C ASN A 298 57.57 -6.06 -29.38
N GLN A 299 57.65 -7.21 -28.71
CA GLN A 299 58.20 -7.36 -27.37
C GLN A 299 59.71 -7.08 -27.38
N GLY A 300 60.21 -6.45 -26.32
CA GLY A 300 61.57 -6.71 -25.83
C GLY A 300 62.68 -5.78 -26.30
N LYS A 301 62.60 -4.49 -25.96
CA LYS A 301 63.78 -3.68 -25.60
C LYS A 301 63.42 -2.83 -24.39
N ASN A 302 64.21 -2.94 -23.31
CA ASN A 302 64.08 -2.06 -22.15
C ASN A 302 64.10 -0.62 -22.66
N SER A 303 62.99 0.09 -22.48
CA SER A 303 62.82 1.47 -22.92
C SER A 303 63.91 2.34 -22.29
N SER A 304 64.38 3.38 -23.00
CA SER A 304 65.25 4.42 -22.42
C SER A 304 64.67 4.97 -21.11
N VAL A 305 63.35 4.92 -20.95
CA VAL A 305 62.60 5.28 -19.74
C VAL A 305 62.98 4.41 -18.53
N ASP A 306 63.16 3.10 -18.69
CA ASP A 306 63.58 2.19 -17.60
C ASP A 306 65.02 2.46 -17.13
N THR A 307 65.85 2.97 -18.04
CA THR A 307 67.24 3.34 -17.75
C THR A 307 67.32 4.68 -17.01
N VAL A 308 66.39 5.60 -17.32
CA VAL A 308 66.25 6.89 -16.64
C VAL A 308 65.63 6.73 -15.25
N LEU A 309 64.63 5.84 -15.09
CA LEU A 309 63.98 5.56 -13.80
C LEU A 309 64.96 5.00 -12.76
N LYS A 310 65.83 4.07 -13.17
CA LYS A 310 66.88 3.50 -12.31
C LYS A 310 67.94 4.51 -11.90
N LYS A 311 68.22 5.52 -12.75
CA LYS A 311 69.14 6.61 -12.41
C LYS A 311 68.50 7.59 -11.44
N LEU A 312 67.21 7.88 -11.58
CA LEU A 312 66.43 8.71 -10.66
C LEU A 312 66.29 8.09 -9.26
N GLU A 313 66.09 6.77 -9.16
CA GLU A 313 66.07 6.04 -7.87
C GLU A 313 67.39 6.14 -7.09
N ALA A 314 68.53 6.25 -7.81
CA ALA A 314 69.85 6.36 -7.20
C ALA A 314 70.19 7.77 -6.67
N ILE A 315 69.43 8.79 -7.08
CA ILE A 315 69.71 10.22 -6.81
C ILE A 315 68.88 10.76 -5.62
N LEU A 316 67.75 10.13 -5.30
CA LEU A 316 66.85 10.63 -4.26
C LEU A 316 67.34 10.32 -2.82
N PRO A 317 67.26 11.27 -1.88
CA PRO A 317 67.52 11.02 -0.46
C PRO A 317 66.54 9.98 0.10
N ASP A 318 66.99 9.14 1.04
CA ASP A 318 66.20 8.02 1.58
C ASP A 318 64.85 8.45 2.18
N ILE A 319 64.74 9.70 2.66
CA ILE A 319 63.49 10.31 3.16
C ILE A 319 62.37 10.41 2.10
N VAL A 320 62.73 10.49 0.81
CA VAL A 320 61.75 10.55 -0.29
C VAL A 320 61.45 9.15 -0.83
N LYS A 321 62.35 8.17 -0.63
CA LYS A 321 62.19 6.80 -1.12
C LYS A 321 61.01 6.07 -0.50
N THR A 322 60.75 6.26 0.80
CA THR A 322 59.76 5.42 1.50
C THR A 322 58.31 5.86 1.34
N ASN A 323 58.05 7.09 0.89
CA ASN A 323 56.68 7.64 0.91
C ASN A 323 56.13 8.05 -0.45
N VAL A 324 56.97 8.14 -1.49
CA VAL A 324 56.55 8.57 -2.84
C VAL A 324 56.61 7.41 -3.84
N LEU A 325 57.66 6.58 -3.82
CA LEU A 325 57.81 5.46 -4.77
C LEU A 325 56.87 4.28 -4.45
N ASP A 326 56.64 3.95 -3.17
CA ASP A 326 55.69 2.89 -2.76
C ASP A 326 54.22 3.25 -3.03
N LYS A 327 53.89 4.55 -3.15
CA LYS A 327 52.54 5.02 -3.51
C LYS A 327 52.32 5.14 -5.03
N LEU A 328 53.40 5.20 -5.81
CA LEU A 328 53.31 5.30 -7.27
C LEU A 328 53.39 3.92 -7.95
N PHE A 329 54.02 2.92 -7.33
CA PHE A 329 54.02 1.53 -7.81
C PHE A 329 53.96 0.51 -6.66
N PRO A 330 52.78 0.05 -6.24
CA PRO A 330 52.67 -0.93 -5.17
C PRO A 330 53.25 -2.29 -5.61
N ARG A 331 54.34 -2.70 -4.96
CA ARG A 331 54.94 -4.03 -5.12
C ARG A 331 54.10 -5.05 -4.34
N LYS A 332 53.32 -5.87 -5.06
CA LYS A 332 52.59 -7.00 -4.45
C LYS A 332 53.58 -7.99 -3.84
N GLU A 333 53.56 -8.15 -2.51
CA GLU A 333 54.06 -9.35 -1.87
C GLU A 333 53.08 -10.51 -2.09
N ALA A 334 53.66 -11.69 -2.32
CA ALA A 334 52.94 -12.90 -2.63
C ALA A 334 52.20 -13.44 -1.39
N SER A 335 50.88 -13.48 -1.46
CA SER A 335 50.08 -14.49 -0.78
C SER A 335 49.31 -15.31 -1.82
N LYS A 336 49.47 -16.62 -1.71
CA LYS A 336 48.83 -17.64 -2.54
C LYS A 336 47.32 -17.63 -2.31
N ASP A 337 46.62 -18.13 -3.32
CA ASP A 337 45.19 -18.41 -3.39
C ASP A 337 44.30 -17.18 -3.60
N TYR A 338 44.12 -16.80 -4.86
CA TYR A 338 42.83 -16.58 -5.51
C TYR A 338 43.10 -16.33 -7.00
N THR A 339 42.52 -17.17 -7.84
CA THR A 339 42.66 -17.16 -9.31
C THR A 339 42.28 -15.79 -9.87
N GLY A 340 43.18 -15.20 -10.66
CA GLY A 340 42.99 -13.90 -11.29
C GLY A 340 41.81 -13.89 -12.26
N TYR A 341 40.89 -12.96 -12.06
CA TYR A 341 40.00 -12.49 -13.11
C TYR A 341 40.49 -11.13 -13.60
N SER A 342 40.90 -11.11 -14.86
CA SER A 342 40.93 -9.90 -15.68
C SER A 342 39.49 -9.45 -15.83
N HIS A 343 39.09 -8.34 -15.19
CA HIS A 343 37.77 -7.78 -15.45
C HIS A 343 37.75 -7.18 -16.86
N ASN A 344 37.20 -7.95 -17.79
CA ASN A 344 36.96 -7.55 -19.17
C ASN A 344 35.59 -6.86 -19.26
N GLU A 345 35.33 -6.17 -20.37
CA GLU A 345 34.04 -5.54 -20.72
C GLU A 345 32.83 -6.48 -20.49
N GLY A 346 33.03 -7.80 -20.69
CA GLY A 346 32.02 -8.83 -20.43
C GLY A 346 31.65 -9.08 -18.96
N ASP A 347 32.35 -8.52 -17.96
CA ASP A 347 31.96 -8.65 -16.56
C ASP A 347 30.94 -7.58 -16.11
N ILE A 348 30.95 -6.42 -16.77
CA ILE A 348 29.90 -5.40 -16.61
C ILE A 348 28.60 -5.91 -17.24
N ASP A 349 28.68 -6.52 -18.42
CA ASP A 349 27.50 -7.09 -19.09
C ASP A 349 26.89 -8.25 -18.30
N LYS A 350 27.71 -9.09 -17.65
CA LYS A 350 27.23 -10.12 -16.71
C LYS A 350 26.55 -9.50 -15.49
N ALA A 351 27.13 -8.45 -14.90
CA ALA A 351 26.54 -7.76 -13.76
C ALA A 351 25.21 -7.08 -14.13
N ARG A 352 25.14 -6.44 -15.31
CA ARG A 352 23.91 -5.84 -15.84
C ARG A 352 22.83 -6.90 -16.05
N LYS A 353 23.18 -8.02 -16.67
CA LYS A 353 22.24 -9.13 -16.85
C LYS A 353 21.73 -9.67 -15.51
N ALA A 354 22.62 -9.88 -14.52
CA ALA A 354 22.21 -10.34 -13.20
C ALA A 354 21.27 -9.35 -12.48
N TYR A 355 21.51 -8.04 -12.63
CA TYR A 355 20.62 -7.00 -12.13
C TYR A 355 19.26 -7.02 -12.85
N GLU A 356 19.25 -7.08 -14.19
CA GLU A 356 18.02 -7.14 -14.99
C GLU A 356 17.18 -8.38 -14.67
N ASP A 357 17.81 -9.55 -14.56
CA ASP A 357 17.15 -10.81 -14.20
C ASP A 357 16.51 -10.69 -12.79
N ALA A 358 17.26 -10.19 -11.80
CA ALA A 358 16.75 -10.00 -10.44
C ALA A 358 15.65 -8.92 -10.35
N GLN A 359 15.75 -7.85 -11.15
CA GLN A 359 14.72 -6.82 -11.25
C GLN A 359 13.45 -7.35 -11.90
N SER A 360 13.56 -8.22 -12.92
CA SER A 360 12.42 -8.89 -13.53
C SER A 360 11.69 -9.79 -12.55
N GLU A 361 12.42 -10.55 -11.71
CA GLU A 361 11.81 -11.35 -10.64
C GLU A 361 11.03 -10.49 -9.64
N VAL A 362 11.59 -9.35 -9.20
CA VAL A 362 10.89 -8.41 -8.31
C VAL A 362 9.63 -7.85 -8.98
N ASN A 363 9.69 -7.51 -10.26
CA ASN A 363 8.54 -6.98 -10.99
C ASN A 363 7.43 -8.03 -11.12
N GLN A 364 7.80 -9.30 -11.35
CA GLN A 364 6.84 -10.41 -11.40
C GLN A 364 6.18 -10.63 -10.04
N LEU A 365 6.95 -10.70 -8.96
CA LEU A 365 6.42 -10.82 -7.59
C LEU A 365 5.50 -9.64 -7.23
N SER A 366 5.87 -8.42 -7.63
CA SER A 366 5.03 -7.23 -7.42
C SER A 366 3.70 -7.36 -8.16
N SER A 367 3.72 -7.81 -9.42
CA SER A 367 2.51 -8.01 -10.20
C SER A 367 1.60 -9.08 -9.60
N ASP A 368 2.16 -10.17 -9.07
CA ASP A 368 1.38 -11.23 -8.43
C ASP A 368 0.75 -10.75 -7.12
N LEU A 369 1.48 -9.93 -6.33
CA LEU A 369 0.94 -9.27 -5.14
C LEU A 369 -0.18 -8.27 -5.49
N ASP A 370 -0.04 -7.53 -6.59
CA ASP A 370 -1.07 -6.59 -7.04
C ASP A 370 -2.36 -7.33 -7.42
N LYS A 371 -2.27 -8.47 -8.12
CA LYS A 371 -3.44 -9.32 -8.42
C LYS A 371 -4.15 -9.76 -7.14
N ILE A 372 -3.43 -10.24 -6.14
CA ILE A 372 -4.05 -10.66 -4.86
C ILE A 372 -4.70 -9.47 -4.15
N ASN A 373 -4.08 -8.29 -4.18
CA ASN A 373 -4.69 -7.09 -3.61
C ASN A 373 -5.96 -6.67 -4.36
N GLU A 374 -6.00 -6.77 -5.69
CA GLU A 374 -7.21 -6.54 -6.46
C GLU A 374 -8.33 -7.48 -6.03
N GLU A 375 -8.03 -8.78 -5.88
CA GLU A 375 -8.98 -9.78 -5.38
C GLU A 375 -9.48 -9.47 -3.97
N LEU A 376 -8.59 -9.12 -3.04
CA LEU A 376 -8.98 -8.83 -1.66
C LEU A 376 -9.84 -7.56 -1.52
N ASN A 377 -9.65 -6.59 -2.43
CA ASN A 377 -10.34 -5.31 -2.44
C ASN A 377 -11.62 -5.29 -3.27
N PHE A 378 -11.87 -6.31 -4.09
CA PHE A 378 -13.09 -6.40 -4.89
C PHE A 378 -14.33 -6.61 -4.01
N ASP A 379 -15.45 -5.97 -4.38
CA ASP A 379 -16.71 -6.08 -3.65
C ASP A 379 -17.45 -7.38 -4.01
N TYR A 380 -17.18 -8.42 -3.24
CA TYR A 380 -17.88 -9.70 -3.32
C TYR A 380 -19.17 -9.74 -2.46
N GLY A 381 -19.71 -8.59 -2.06
CA GLY A 381 -20.79 -8.47 -1.10
C GLY A 381 -20.28 -8.18 0.31
N LYS A 382 -21.21 -7.85 1.21
CA LYS A 382 -20.91 -7.39 2.57
C LYS A 382 -20.06 -8.37 3.37
N GLU A 383 -20.30 -9.66 3.19
CA GLU A 383 -19.59 -10.77 3.83
C GLU A 383 -18.80 -11.58 2.79
N LYS A 384 -18.52 -10.98 1.62
CA LYS A 384 -17.88 -11.63 0.47
C LYS A 384 -18.65 -12.87 -0.02
N GLU A 385 -19.95 -12.93 0.22
CA GLU A 385 -20.81 -14.09 -0.08
C GLU A 385 -20.87 -14.47 -1.56
N TRP A 386 -20.50 -13.56 -2.46
CA TRP A 386 -20.49 -13.80 -3.91
C TRP A 386 -19.13 -14.25 -4.45
N LEU A 387 -18.10 -14.36 -3.62
CA LEU A 387 -16.74 -14.70 -4.04
C LEU A 387 -16.71 -16.03 -4.82
N LYS A 388 -17.48 -17.02 -4.38
CA LYS A 388 -17.58 -18.33 -5.05
C LYS A 388 -18.13 -18.25 -6.47
N LEU A 389 -18.86 -17.20 -6.80
CA LEU A 389 -19.49 -17.02 -8.11
C LEU A 389 -18.64 -16.20 -9.09
N LYS A 390 -17.47 -15.70 -8.65
CA LYS A 390 -16.58 -14.86 -9.47
C LYS A 390 -16.36 -15.39 -10.88
N ASP A 391 -16.08 -16.69 -11.01
CA ASP A 391 -15.78 -17.35 -12.29
C ASP A 391 -16.93 -18.26 -12.78
N VAL A 392 -18.14 -18.08 -12.22
CA VAL A 392 -19.30 -18.90 -12.54
C VAL A 392 -20.26 -18.12 -13.44
N CYS A 393 -20.37 -18.54 -14.69
CA CYS A 393 -21.41 -18.04 -15.60
C CYS A 393 -22.75 -18.71 -15.27
N ILE A 394 -23.77 -17.91 -14.96
CA ILE A 394 -25.14 -18.39 -14.73
C ILE A 394 -26.01 -17.90 -15.88
N GLU A 395 -26.41 -18.82 -16.76
CA GLU A 395 -27.38 -18.53 -17.82
C GLU A 395 -28.79 -18.84 -17.32
N LYS A 396 -29.68 -17.85 -17.43
CA LYS A 396 -31.10 -18.03 -17.17
C LYS A 396 -31.83 -18.04 -18.52
N ASN A 397 -32.34 -19.20 -18.92
CA ASN A 397 -33.27 -19.29 -20.04
C ASN A 397 -34.61 -18.65 -19.62
N GLU A 398 -34.72 -17.34 -19.84
CA GLU A 398 -36.02 -16.66 -19.88
C GLU A 398 -36.66 -17.04 -21.21
N GLY A 399 -37.28 -18.23 -21.25
CA GLY A 399 -37.84 -18.78 -22.48
C GLY A 399 -38.72 -17.78 -23.22
N GLU A 400 -38.44 -17.60 -24.51
CA GLU A 400 -39.36 -17.01 -25.49
C GLU A 400 -40.55 -17.94 -25.78
#